data_AF-A0A964LF23-F1
#
_entry.id   AF-A0A964LF23-F1
#
_cell.length_a   1.000
_cell.length_b   1.000
_cell.length_c   1.000
_cell.angle_alpha   90.00
_cell.angle_beta   90.00
_cell.angle_gamma   90.00
#
_symmetry.space_group_name_H-M   'P 1'
#
loop_
_entity.id
_entity.type
_entity.pdbx_description
1 polymer ?
#
loop_
_entity_poly.entity_id
_entity_poly.type
_entity_poly.pdbx_seq_one_letter_code
_entity_poly.pdbx_strand_id
1 'polypeptide(L)'
;MQILDSKYEVLILEDRWRWEYKYLHRLFEDDPSFRFSALLNRGGGAFVQFGSPDRRVNLVGFPQSRADLEGFDTFVLGDVNPANWPRGLAADLARQVTEGGRSLVVVAGPNLAKLLEIPELHAVLPVELANDSSRPIEGPIEVRVRADSAASPFFFQFRTGDEEKLPPLDQIYPTVRKRPGATVLLEATQHRNSYGPQIVIAEHTVGRGRVLFVATDTLWKWHTLAATKDGPTPYSIFWQQAFRAMTPARSSAEAVQLWLTPGRSRTEVGRPVTVQVEAQSTRTLPATSIQASVATPDEKRVPLVFAADPANPRVFRTEFVCTQPGLHRIAATLLGEGKALADTATVVQAEEPRSEDDDLGVDLTNLARIAQDTGGRVVDPTLPETWPTPGDGALPPILQAHTIDLWNNFTLLLVLCALLGTDWFLRLFKGLVSG
;
A
#
# COMPACT_ATOMS: atom_id res chain seq x y z
N MET A 1 -19.63 5.07 34.37
CA MET A 1 -18.75 5.54 33.28
C MET A 1 -17.45 4.77 33.41
N GLN A 2 -17.34 3.64 32.71
CA GLN A 2 -16.15 2.81 32.70
C GLN A 2 -15.50 3.10 31.34
N ILE A 3 -14.46 3.93 31.35
CA ILE A 3 -13.68 4.23 30.14
C ILE A 3 -12.98 2.93 29.79
N LEU A 4 -13.34 2.30 28.68
CA LEU A 4 -12.63 1.14 28.15
C LEU A 4 -11.26 1.61 27.65
N ASP A 5 -10.30 1.64 28.57
CA ASP A 5 -8.88 1.93 28.38
C ASP A 5 -8.19 0.78 27.62
N SER A 6 -8.69 0.49 26.43
CA SER A 6 -8.23 -0.63 25.63
C SER A 6 -7.03 -0.17 24.80
N LYS A 7 -5.83 -0.38 25.33
CA LYS A 7 -4.56 -0.13 24.63
C LYS A 7 -4.32 -1.18 23.53
N TYR A 8 -3.56 -0.83 22.49
CA TYR A 8 -3.24 -1.74 21.39
C TYR A 8 -1.94 -2.49 21.65
N GLU A 9 -1.94 -3.80 21.43
CA GLU A 9 -0.78 -4.66 21.66
C GLU A 9 0.04 -4.81 20.37
N VAL A 10 1.32 -4.47 20.42
CA VAL A 10 2.26 -4.50 19.30
C VAL A 10 3.34 -5.55 19.55
N LEU A 11 3.57 -6.43 18.58
CA LEU A 11 4.71 -7.34 18.58
C LEU A 11 5.76 -6.86 17.59
N ILE A 12 6.98 -6.62 18.05
CA ILE A 12 8.12 -6.22 17.21
C ILE A 12 9.09 -7.39 17.12
N LEU A 13 9.36 -7.86 15.90
CA LEU A 13 10.37 -8.86 15.60
C LEU A 13 11.50 -8.19 14.82
N GLU A 14 12.71 -8.21 15.37
CA GLU A 14 13.83 -7.46 14.81
C GLU A 14 15.10 -8.33 14.82
N ASP A 15 15.70 -8.56 13.65
CA ASP A 15 16.92 -9.40 13.58
C ASP A 15 18.23 -8.61 13.72
N ARG A 16 18.16 -7.28 13.67
CA ARG A 16 19.32 -6.39 13.81
C ARG A 16 19.06 -5.26 14.78
N TRP A 17 20.10 -4.89 15.52
CA TRP A 17 20.07 -3.74 16.41
C TRP A 17 20.24 -2.46 15.59
N ARG A 18 19.11 -1.89 15.15
CA ARG A 18 19.08 -0.70 14.28
C ARG A 18 18.59 0.52 15.05
N TRP A 19 18.97 1.70 14.55
CA TRP A 19 18.50 2.97 15.11
C TRP A 19 16.97 3.10 15.03
N GLU A 20 16.35 2.61 13.96
CA GLU A 20 14.90 2.64 13.79
C GLU A 20 14.17 1.99 14.99
N TYR A 21 14.60 0.81 15.44
CA TYR A 21 14.04 0.17 16.64
C TYR A 21 14.16 1.06 17.88
N LYS A 22 15.33 1.68 18.11
CA LYS A 22 15.55 2.55 19.27
C LYS A 22 14.53 3.70 19.31
N TYR A 23 14.23 4.31 18.16
CA TYR A 23 13.28 5.42 18.09
C TYR A 23 11.82 4.94 18.13
N LEU A 24 11.50 3.78 17.55
CA LEU A 24 10.19 3.13 17.72
C LEU A 24 9.93 2.76 19.19
N HIS A 25 10.92 2.20 19.88
CA HIS A 25 10.82 1.87 21.30
C HIS A 25 10.45 3.10 22.13
N ARG A 26 11.19 4.20 21.93
CA ARG A 26 10.90 5.47 22.61
C ARG A 26 9.49 5.99 22.28
N LEU A 27 9.07 5.88 21.02
CA LEU A 27 7.72 6.28 20.62
C LEU A 27 6.63 5.54 21.39
N PHE A 28 6.80 4.22 21.60
CA PHE A 28 5.85 3.41 22.34
C PHE A 28 5.92 3.63 23.86
N GLU A 29 7.07 4.03 24.41
CA GLU A 29 7.16 4.48 25.80
C GLU A 29 6.43 5.81 26.01
N ASP A 30 6.45 6.70 25.00
CA ASP A 30 5.86 8.04 25.07
C ASP A 30 4.33 8.04 24.77
N ASP A 31 3.80 7.12 23.95
CA ASP A 31 2.36 7.03 23.64
C ASP A 31 1.64 5.93 24.47
N PRO A 32 0.82 6.30 25.48
CA PRO A 32 0.15 5.34 26.35
C PRO A 32 -0.96 4.52 25.64
N SER A 33 -1.31 4.85 24.40
CA SER A 33 -2.32 4.12 23.61
C SER A 33 -1.81 2.74 23.17
N PHE A 34 -0.50 2.52 23.21
CA PHE A 34 0.16 1.30 22.75
C PHE A 34 0.90 0.59 23.88
N ARG A 35 0.93 -0.73 23.78
CA ARG A 35 1.79 -1.62 24.57
C ARG A 35 2.58 -2.44 23.59
N PHE A 36 3.84 -2.69 23.88
CA PHE A 36 4.67 -3.47 22.97
C PHE A 36 5.38 -4.62 23.67
N SER A 37 5.64 -5.67 22.89
CA SER A 37 6.63 -6.71 23.16
C SER A 37 7.59 -6.73 21.98
N ALA A 38 8.88 -6.58 22.23
CA ALA A 38 9.91 -6.61 21.19
C ALA A 38 10.88 -7.76 21.43
N LEU A 39 11.19 -8.51 20.37
CA LEU A 39 12.19 -9.57 20.37
C LEU A 39 13.30 -9.22 19.39
N LEU A 40 14.48 -8.97 19.93
CA LEU A 40 15.68 -8.62 19.17
C LEU A 40 16.62 -9.82 19.12
N ASN A 41 17.01 -10.21 17.92
CA ASN A 41 17.98 -11.29 17.73
C ASN A 41 19.36 -10.90 18.31
N ARG A 42 19.97 -11.83 19.03
CA ARG A 42 21.32 -11.69 19.62
C ARG A 42 22.35 -12.61 18.93
N GLY A 43 21.93 -13.37 17.92
CA GLY A 43 22.72 -14.41 17.28
C GLY A 43 22.65 -15.74 18.03
N GLY A 44 23.03 -16.83 17.35
CA GLY A 44 23.04 -18.18 17.93
C GLY A 44 21.66 -18.71 18.33
N GLY A 45 20.57 -18.18 17.75
CA GLY A 45 19.20 -18.54 18.10
C GLY A 45 18.67 -17.92 19.40
N ALA A 46 19.44 -17.02 20.03
CA ALA A 46 19.04 -16.31 21.22
C ALA A 46 18.41 -14.95 20.88
N PHE A 47 17.48 -14.50 21.74
CA PHE A 47 16.79 -13.21 21.60
C PHE A 47 16.82 -12.44 22.92
N VAL A 48 16.79 -11.12 22.83
CA VAL A 48 16.54 -10.21 23.94
C VAL A 48 15.11 -9.72 23.83
N GLN A 49 14.37 -9.83 24.93
CA GLN A 49 12.98 -9.38 24.98
C GLN A 49 12.89 -8.04 25.73
N PHE A 50 12.25 -7.07 25.11
CA PHE A 50 11.81 -5.82 25.72
C PHE A 50 10.29 -5.76 25.68
N GLY A 51 9.69 -4.90 26.51
CA GLY A 51 8.27 -4.65 26.40
C GLY A 51 7.74 -3.75 27.50
N SER A 52 6.55 -3.20 27.27
CA SER A 52 5.87 -2.34 28.23
C SER A 52 5.66 -3.08 29.56
N PRO A 53 5.85 -2.42 30.72
CA PRO A 53 5.61 -3.03 32.03
C PRO A 53 4.17 -3.48 32.23
N ASP A 54 3.21 -2.78 31.61
CA ASP A 54 1.76 -3.04 31.70
C ASP A 54 1.22 -3.86 30.53
N ARG A 55 2.08 -4.47 29.70
CA ARG A 55 1.65 -5.29 28.55
C ARG A 55 0.69 -6.41 28.97
N ARG A 56 -0.35 -6.66 28.16
CA ARG A 56 -1.31 -7.74 28.44
C ARG A 56 -0.79 -9.09 27.97
N VAL A 57 -0.06 -9.12 26.86
CA VAL A 57 0.49 -10.35 26.28
C VAL A 57 1.90 -10.54 26.81
N ASN A 58 2.14 -11.64 27.51
CA ASN A 58 3.48 -11.99 27.99
C ASN A 58 4.00 -13.20 27.23
N LEU A 59 4.96 -12.98 26.33
CA LEU A 59 5.66 -14.04 25.62
C LEU A 59 6.79 -14.60 26.50
N VAL A 60 6.91 -15.93 26.53
CA VAL A 60 8.04 -16.64 27.13
C VAL A 60 9.00 -17.01 25.99
N GLY A 61 9.77 -16.03 25.52
CA GLY A 61 10.68 -16.18 24.38
C GLY A 61 10.03 -15.92 23.02
N PHE A 62 10.69 -16.40 21.95
CA PHE A 62 10.24 -16.18 20.58
C PHE A 62 8.91 -16.91 20.30
N PRO A 63 7.92 -16.28 19.63
CA PRO A 63 6.64 -16.91 19.32
C PRO A 63 6.84 -18.27 18.64
N GLN A 64 6.15 -19.31 19.11
CA GLN A 64 6.27 -20.66 18.58
C GLN A 64 5.03 -21.10 17.81
N SER A 65 3.91 -20.41 18.01
CA SER A 65 2.61 -20.84 17.50
C SER A 65 1.69 -19.67 17.16
N ARG A 66 0.64 -19.96 16.39
CA ARG A 66 -0.49 -19.05 16.18
C ARG A 66 -1.05 -18.46 17.48
N ALA A 67 -1.18 -19.27 18.55
CA ALA A 67 -1.75 -18.82 19.81
C ALA A 67 -0.93 -17.69 20.45
N ASP A 68 0.39 -17.73 20.28
CA ASP A 68 1.29 -16.67 20.77
C ASP A 68 1.07 -15.33 20.03
N LEU A 69 0.52 -15.37 18.81
CA LEU A 69 0.26 -14.20 17.99
C LEU A 69 -1.13 -13.57 18.23
N GLU A 70 -2.09 -14.34 18.75
CA GLU A 70 -3.50 -13.93 18.84
C GLU A 70 -3.74 -12.72 19.73
N GLY A 71 -2.90 -12.50 20.75
CA GLY A 71 -3.01 -11.39 21.68
C GLY A 71 -2.61 -10.03 21.10
N PHE A 72 -1.92 -10.01 19.96
CA PHE A 72 -1.39 -8.81 19.33
C PHE A 72 -2.31 -8.25 18.26
N ASP A 73 -2.39 -6.93 18.19
CA ASP A 73 -3.17 -6.19 17.21
C ASP A 73 -2.33 -5.80 15.98
N THR A 74 -1.04 -5.53 16.18
CA THR A 74 -0.10 -5.16 15.12
C THR A 74 1.22 -5.92 15.25
N PHE A 75 1.74 -6.42 14.13
CA PHE A 75 3.06 -7.01 13.98
C PHE A 75 3.99 -6.01 13.28
N VAL A 76 5.20 -5.82 13.81
CA VAL A 76 6.25 -5.02 13.19
C VAL A 76 7.42 -5.96 12.88
N LEU A 77 7.79 -6.04 11.61
CA LEU A 77 8.91 -6.83 11.12
C LEU A 77 10.05 -5.89 10.72
N GLY A 78 11.12 -5.90 11.49
CA GLY A 78 12.31 -5.09 11.26
C GLY A 78 13.51 -5.92 10.79
N ASP A 79 13.85 -5.81 9.50
CA ASP A 79 14.98 -6.52 8.87
C ASP A 79 15.06 -8.03 9.17
N VAL A 80 13.91 -8.67 9.24
CA VAL A 80 13.80 -10.07 9.65
C VAL A 80 14.23 -11.04 8.54
N ASN A 81 14.74 -12.19 8.95
CA ASN A 81 14.95 -13.37 8.13
C ASN A 81 14.02 -14.50 8.64
N PRO A 82 12.79 -14.61 8.10
CA PRO A 82 11.82 -15.58 8.62
C PRO A 82 12.20 -17.04 8.39
N ALA A 83 13.24 -17.33 7.59
CA ALA A 83 13.78 -18.68 7.46
C ALA A 83 14.35 -19.22 8.79
N ASN A 84 14.70 -18.32 9.73
CA ASN A 84 15.18 -18.68 11.06
C ASN A 84 14.05 -18.87 12.09
N TRP A 85 12.79 -18.63 11.71
CA TRP A 85 11.66 -18.72 12.62
C TRP A 85 11.19 -20.17 12.81
N PRO A 86 10.44 -20.47 13.88
CA PRO A 86 9.73 -21.73 14.02
C PRO A 86 8.88 -22.04 12.78
N ARG A 87 8.86 -23.32 12.38
CA ARG A 87 8.12 -23.76 11.19
C ARG A 87 6.64 -23.38 11.31
N GLY A 88 6.10 -22.78 10.25
CA GLY A 88 4.69 -22.38 10.19
C GLY A 88 4.39 -21.01 10.79
N LEU A 89 5.29 -20.42 11.60
CA LEU A 89 5.03 -19.12 12.24
C LEU A 89 4.82 -17.99 11.22
N ALA A 90 5.60 -17.96 10.15
CA ALA A 90 5.44 -16.94 9.10
C ALA A 90 4.08 -17.04 8.41
N ALA A 91 3.61 -18.26 8.14
CA ALA A 91 2.29 -18.50 7.59
C ALA A 91 1.18 -18.16 8.60
N ASP A 92 1.38 -18.47 9.88
CA ASP A 92 0.46 -18.07 10.97
C ASP A 92 0.33 -16.55 11.08
N LEU A 93 1.44 -15.82 11.01
CA LEU A 93 1.45 -14.36 11.02
C LEU A 93 0.69 -13.81 9.81
N ALA A 94 0.97 -14.32 8.60
CA ALA A 94 0.25 -13.92 7.40
C ALA A 94 -1.27 -14.20 7.51
N ARG A 95 -1.67 -15.32 8.12
CA ARG A 95 -3.08 -15.62 8.41
C ARG A 95 -3.69 -14.69 9.45
N GLN A 96 -2.96 -14.31 10.49
CA GLN A 96 -3.45 -13.31 11.46
C GLN A 96 -3.72 -11.97 10.78
N VAL A 97 -2.90 -11.57 9.83
CA VAL A 97 -3.15 -10.37 9.02
C VAL A 97 -4.39 -10.55 8.14
N THR A 98 -4.40 -11.57 7.29
CA THR A 98 -5.44 -11.74 6.27
C THR A 98 -6.80 -12.18 6.82
N GLU A 99 -6.84 -13.09 7.78
CA GLU A 99 -8.08 -13.66 8.36
C GLU A 99 -8.44 -13.05 9.71
N GLY A 100 -7.43 -12.78 10.54
CA GLY A 100 -7.57 -12.22 11.89
C GLY A 100 -7.77 -10.70 11.93
N GLY A 101 -7.59 -10.02 10.79
CA GLY A 101 -7.71 -8.57 10.69
C GLY A 101 -6.60 -7.81 11.40
N ARG A 102 -5.48 -8.48 11.72
CA ARG A 102 -4.32 -7.84 12.35
C ARG A 102 -3.57 -7.00 11.34
N SER A 103 -2.77 -6.08 11.86
CA SER A 103 -1.95 -5.21 11.01
C SER A 103 -0.51 -5.66 10.97
N LEU A 104 0.14 -5.39 9.85
CA LEU A 104 1.54 -5.69 9.61
C LEU A 104 2.28 -4.44 9.17
N VAL A 105 3.37 -4.11 9.85
CA VAL A 105 4.32 -3.10 9.44
C VAL A 105 5.61 -3.81 9.08
N VAL A 106 6.15 -3.57 7.89
CA VAL A 106 7.43 -4.10 7.44
C VAL A 106 8.39 -2.94 7.23
N VAL A 107 9.47 -2.93 8.00
CA VAL A 107 10.57 -1.98 7.87
C VAL A 107 11.72 -2.69 7.18
N ALA A 108 12.01 -2.27 5.95
CA ALA A 108 13.04 -2.84 5.10
C ALA A 108 14.43 -2.78 5.74
N GLY A 109 15.31 -3.64 5.27
CA GLY A 109 16.69 -3.77 5.71
C GLY A 109 17.44 -4.73 4.79
N PRO A 110 18.72 -5.04 5.07
CA PRO A 110 19.54 -5.92 4.25
C PRO A 110 18.96 -7.33 4.00
N ASN A 111 18.08 -7.83 4.87
CA ASN A 111 17.37 -9.10 4.74
C ASN A 111 16.06 -9.00 3.95
N LEU A 112 15.69 -7.86 3.36
CA LEU A 112 14.39 -7.68 2.69
C LEU A 112 14.08 -8.79 1.65
N ALA A 113 15.04 -9.17 0.81
CA ALA A 113 14.86 -10.22 -0.18
C ALA A 113 14.60 -11.61 0.43
N LYS A 114 14.88 -11.83 1.73
CA LYS A 114 14.53 -13.07 2.43
C LYS A 114 13.01 -13.27 2.55
N LEU A 115 12.22 -12.21 2.42
CA LEU A 115 10.77 -12.35 2.33
C LEU A 115 10.34 -13.07 1.04
N LEU A 116 11.13 -13.03 -0.05
CA LEU A 116 10.83 -13.77 -1.28
C LEU A 116 10.85 -15.29 -1.08
N GLU A 117 11.65 -15.76 -0.11
CA GLU A 117 11.75 -17.17 0.25
C GLU A 117 10.52 -17.65 1.06
N ILE A 118 9.63 -16.72 1.44
CA ILE A 118 8.47 -16.95 2.31
C ILE A 118 7.21 -16.45 1.59
N PRO A 119 6.60 -17.26 0.71
CA PRO A 119 5.50 -16.85 -0.16
C PRO A 119 4.32 -16.21 0.57
N GLU A 120 4.00 -16.69 1.78
CA GLU A 120 2.89 -16.23 2.59
C GLU A 120 3.07 -14.78 3.05
N LEU A 121 4.28 -14.39 3.45
CA LEU A 121 4.59 -13.01 3.85
C LEU A 121 4.79 -12.12 2.63
N HIS A 122 5.44 -12.61 1.57
CA HIS A 122 5.62 -11.83 0.35
C HIS A 122 4.28 -11.50 -0.34
N ALA A 123 3.31 -12.41 -0.29
CA ALA A 123 2.00 -12.22 -0.90
C ALA A 123 1.19 -11.09 -0.27
N VAL A 124 1.39 -10.79 1.02
CA VAL A 124 0.65 -9.73 1.73
C VAL A 124 1.30 -8.35 1.58
N LEU A 125 2.53 -8.25 1.06
CA LEU A 125 3.20 -6.96 0.91
C LEU A 125 2.49 -6.07 -0.12
N PRO A 126 2.44 -4.73 0.08
CA PRO A 126 1.89 -3.77 -0.88
C PRO A 126 2.76 -3.60 -2.13
N VAL A 127 3.96 -4.20 -2.17
CA VAL A 127 4.96 -4.06 -3.22
C VAL A 127 5.44 -5.43 -3.70
N GLU A 128 5.92 -5.48 -4.94
CA GLU A 128 6.66 -6.62 -5.47
C GLU A 128 8.15 -6.42 -5.21
N LEU A 129 8.77 -7.44 -4.61
CA LEU A 129 10.20 -7.47 -4.33
C LEU A 129 10.96 -8.24 -5.42
N ALA A 130 12.25 -7.98 -5.52
CA ALA A 130 13.19 -8.73 -6.34
C ALA A 130 14.45 -9.06 -5.53
N ASN A 131 15.33 -9.92 -6.07
CA ASN A 131 16.54 -10.35 -5.36
C ASN A 131 17.50 -9.18 -5.04
N ASP A 132 17.46 -8.13 -5.85
CA ASP A 132 18.21 -6.90 -5.65
C ASP A 132 17.53 -5.91 -4.68
N SER A 133 16.30 -6.18 -4.21
CA SER A 133 15.63 -5.35 -3.20
C SER A 133 16.39 -5.28 -1.87
N SER A 134 17.28 -6.22 -1.58
CA SER A 134 18.18 -6.18 -0.41
C SER A 134 19.39 -5.24 -0.58
N ARG A 135 19.64 -4.71 -1.78
CA ARG A 135 20.73 -3.77 -2.05
C ARG A 135 20.19 -2.35 -1.98
N PRO A 136 20.52 -1.58 -0.93
CA PRO A 136 20.00 -0.23 -0.81
C PRO A 136 20.53 0.66 -1.93
N ILE A 137 19.69 1.60 -2.37
CA ILE A 137 20.12 2.80 -3.07
C ILE A 137 20.56 3.77 -1.97
N GLU A 138 21.85 4.07 -1.92
CA GLU A 138 22.47 4.96 -0.93
C GLU A 138 22.56 6.40 -1.44
N GLY A 139 22.53 7.35 -0.51
CA GLY A 139 22.71 8.78 -0.75
C GLY A 139 21.67 9.62 -0.02
N PRO A 140 21.75 10.96 -0.06
CA PRO A 140 20.62 11.77 0.36
C PRO A 140 19.46 11.53 -0.60
N ILE A 141 18.48 10.75 -0.15
CA ILE A 141 17.28 10.43 -0.91
C ILE A 141 16.20 11.44 -0.54
N GLU A 142 15.94 12.40 -1.42
CA GLU A 142 14.79 13.29 -1.28
C GLU A 142 13.49 12.51 -1.46
N VAL A 143 12.56 12.72 -0.53
CA VAL A 143 11.28 12.03 -0.49
C VAL A 143 10.14 13.04 -0.52
N ARG A 144 9.06 12.65 -1.17
CA ARG A 144 7.87 13.47 -1.33
C ARG A 144 6.63 12.65 -1.03
N VAL A 145 5.71 13.23 -0.26
CA VAL A 145 4.38 12.66 -0.08
C VAL A 145 3.64 12.78 -1.40
N ARG A 146 2.98 11.69 -1.81
CA ARG A 146 2.21 11.72 -3.05
C ARG A 146 0.97 12.59 -2.85
N ALA A 147 0.62 13.41 -3.84
CA ALA A 147 -0.50 14.35 -3.75
C ALA A 147 -1.86 13.68 -3.42
N ASP A 148 -2.08 12.46 -3.90
CA ASP A 148 -3.27 11.65 -3.60
C ASP A 148 -3.27 11.06 -2.16
N SER A 149 -2.14 11.16 -1.45
CA SER A 149 -1.88 10.54 -0.16
C SER A 149 -1.63 11.56 0.97
N ALA A 150 -1.52 12.85 0.64
CA ALA A 150 -1.42 13.95 1.60
C ALA A 150 -2.58 13.94 2.62
N ALA A 151 -3.79 13.66 2.15
CA ALA A 151 -4.99 13.54 2.99
C ALA A 151 -5.13 12.17 3.68
N SER A 152 -4.19 11.24 3.50
CA SER A 152 -4.27 9.93 4.12
C SER A 152 -4.12 10.03 5.64
N PRO A 153 -4.65 9.06 6.41
CA PRO A 153 -4.49 9.03 7.86
C PRO A 153 -3.03 9.04 8.34
N PHE A 154 -2.08 8.68 7.47
CA PHE A 154 -0.63 8.62 7.76
C PHE A 154 0.07 9.98 7.74
N PHE A 155 -0.48 10.94 6.99
CA PHE A 155 0.11 12.27 6.80
C PHE A 155 -0.83 13.41 7.23
N PHE A 156 -2.00 13.11 7.79
CA PHE A 156 -3.03 14.09 8.13
C PHE A 156 -2.59 15.24 9.07
N GLN A 157 -1.54 15.05 9.89
CA GLN A 157 -1.02 16.08 10.80
C GLN A 157 0.16 16.86 10.22
N PHE A 158 0.67 16.46 9.05
CA PHE A 158 1.60 17.27 8.30
C PHE A 158 0.83 18.47 7.73
N ARG A 159 1.31 19.69 7.98
CA ARG A 159 0.64 20.89 7.45
C ARG A 159 0.87 20.95 5.94
N THR A 160 -0.04 21.60 5.23
CA THR A 160 0.13 21.89 3.80
C THR A 160 1.47 22.61 3.58
N GLY A 161 2.39 21.97 2.82
CA GLY A 161 3.76 22.46 2.56
C GLY A 161 4.86 21.95 3.53
N ASP A 162 4.51 21.24 4.62
CA ASP A 162 5.50 20.55 5.47
C ASP A 162 5.89 19.18 4.87
N GLU A 163 5.00 18.57 4.07
CA GLU A 163 5.25 17.32 3.33
C GLU A 163 6.38 17.45 2.29
N GLU A 164 6.61 18.67 1.78
CA GLU A 164 7.68 18.99 0.84
C GLU A 164 9.04 19.24 1.54
N LYS A 165 9.07 19.21 2.87
CA LYS A 165 10.26 19.51 3.70
C LYS A 165 10.73 18.33 4.53
N LEU A 166 10.33 17.11 4.18
CA LEU A 166 10.80 15.91 4.86
C LEU A 166 12.33 15.80 4.71
N PRO A 167 13.09 15.58 5.81
CA PRO A 167 14.53 15.40 5.70
C PRO A 167 14.87 14.23 4.77
N PRO A 168 15.95 14.34 3.99
CA PRO A 168 16.36 13.26 3.10
C PRO A 168 16.73 12.02 3.92
N LEU A 169 16.46 10.85 3.34
CA LEU A 169 16.87 9.56 3.89
C LEU A 169 18.30 9.25 3.45
N ASP A 170 19.00 8.34 4.13
CA ASP A 170 20.35 7.91 3.68
C ASP A 170 20.30 6.77 2.68
N GLN A 171 19.21 6.02 2.73
CA GLN A 171 19.03 4.87 1.86
C GLN A 171 17.57 4.47 1.73
N ILE A 172 17.26 3.87 0.59
CA ILE A 172 16.01 3.17 0.34
C ILE A 172 16.29 1.80 -0.28
N TYR A 173 15.50 0.80 0.08
CA TYR A 173 15.53 -0.54 -0.48
C TYR A 173 14.59 -0.60 -1.68
N PRO A 174 15.12 -0.79 -2.91
CA PRO A 174 14.31 -0.66 -4.12
C PRO A 174 13.25 -1.75 -4.23
N THR A 175 12.10 -1.39 -4.77
CA THR A 175 11.01 -2.32 -5.08
C THR A 175 10.79 -2.36 -6.58
N VAL A 176 10.16 -3.43 -7.08
CA VAL A 176 9.86 -3.54 -8.52
C VAL A 176 8.71 -2.60 -8.86
N ARG A 177 7.57 -2.76 -8.19
CA ARG A 177 6.37 -1.94 -8.38
C ARG A 177 5.41 -2.14 -7.21
N LYS A 178 4.41 -1.29 -7.10
CA LYS A 178 3.26 -1.52 -6.20
C LYS A 178 2.42 -2.69 -6.70
N ARG A 179 1.82 -3.45 -5.79
CA ARG A 179 0.79 -4.44 -6.12
C ARG A 179 -0.54 -3.75 -6.48
N PRO A 180 -1.43 -4.40 -7.25
CA PRO A 180 -2.81 -3.94 -7.41
C PRO A 180 -3.49 -3.77 -6.04
N GLY A 181 -4.25 -2.68 -5.87
CA GLY A 181 -4.90 -2.36 -4.60
C GLY A 181 -4.02 -1.62 -3.58
N ALA A 182 -2.69 -1.58 -3.78
CA ALA A 182 -1.80 -0.82 -2.92
C ALA A 182 -1.78 0.68 -3.27
N THR A 183 -1.69 1.49 -2.22
CA THR A 183 -1.55 2.95 -2.28
C THR A 183 -0.12 3.32 -1.90
N VAL A 184 0.54 4.10 -2.74
CA VAL A 184 1.90 4.61 -2.47
C VAL A 184 1.75 5.95 -1.77
N LEU A 185 2.26 6.04 -0.54
CA LEU A 185 2.12 7.23 0.29
C LEU A 185 3.32 8.18 0.15
N LEU A 186 4.52 7.61 0.06
CA LEU A 186 5.78 8.36 -0.02
C LEU A 186 6.65 7.78 -1.13
N GLU A 187 7.23 8.64 -1.96
CA GLU A 187 8.07 8.26 -3.11
C GLU A 187 9.37 9.08 -3.17
N ALA A 188 10.42 8.48 -3.73
CA ALA A 188 11.69 9.14 -4.00
C ALA A 188 11.72 9.56 -5.47
N THR A 189 11.38 10.81 -5.76
CA THR A 189 11.10 11.30 -7.12
C THR A 189 12.32 11.28 -8.06
N GLN A 190 13.52 11.43 -7.50
CA GLN A 190 14.80 11.42 -8.21
C GLN A 190 15.30 10.01 -8.53
N HIS A 191 14.77 8.98 -7.86
CA HIS A 191 15.14 7.57 -8.09
C HIS A 191 14.00 6.84 -8.76
N ARG A 192 14.24 6.26 -9.94
CA ARG A 192 13.17 5.70 -10.78
C ARG A 192 13.53 4.32 -11.30
N ASN A 193 12.50 3.52 -11.56
CA ASN A 193 12.59 2.28 -12.32
C ASN A 193 11.59 2.35 -13.51
N SER A 194 11.40 1.25 -14.23
CA SER A 194 10.49 1.16 -15.37
C SER A 194 9.01 1.41 -15.02
N TYR A 195 8.63 1.39 -13.73
CA TYR A 195 7.28 1.59 -13.22
C TYR A 195 7.07 2.96 -12.55
N GLY A 196 8.09 3.83 -12.53
CA GLY A 196 8.02 5.19 -11.99
C GLY A 196 9.01 5.46 -10.85
N PRO A 197 8.75 6.49 -10.03
CA PRO A 197 9.52 6.77 -8.81
C PRO A 197 9.59 5.58 -7.87
N GLN A 198 10.73 5.42 -7.20
CA GLN A 198 10.93 4.39 -6.18
C GLN A 198 9.98 4.62 -5.01
N ILE A 199 9.33 3.54 -4.59
CA ILE A 199 8.35 3.55 -3.50
C ILE A 199 9.11 3.54 -2.18
N VAL A 200 8.82 4.52 -1.31
CA VAL A 200 9.42 4.61 0.03
C VAL A 200 8.45 4.12 1.09
N ILE A 201 7.18 4.52 0.99
CA ILE A 201 6.12 4.02 1.88
C ILE A 201 4.91 3.67 1.05
N ALA A 202 4.40 2.46 1.24
CA ALA A 202 3.16 2.01 0.62
C ALA A 202 2.31 1.24 1.62
N GLU A 203 1.00 1.32 1.44
CA GLU A 203 0.04 0.62 2.26
C GLU A 203 -0.95 -0.17 1.41
N HIS A 204 -1.53 -1.22 1.99
CA HIS A 204 -2.51 -2.06 1.32
C HIS A 204 -3.39 -2.78 2.34
N THR A 205 -4.68 -2.87 2.06
CA THR A 205 -5.61 -3.76 2.78
C THR A 205 -5.56 -5.15 2.15
N VAL A 206 -5.25 -6.18 2.95
CA VAL A 206 -5.19 -7.57 2.49
C VAL A 206 -6.06 -8.44 3.38
N GLY A 207 -7.08 -9.07 2.78
CA GLY A 207 -8.11 -9.77 3.53
C GLY A 207 -8.83 -8.80 4.47
N ARG A 208 -8.77 -9.05 5.78
CA ARG A 208 -9.32 -8.19 6.83
C ARG A 208 -8.30 -7.26 7.47
N GLY A 209 -7.01 -7.44 7.16
CA GLY A 209 -5.91 -6.72 7.79
C GLY A 209 -5.37 -5.60 6.92
N ARG A 210 -4.43 -4.84 7.49
CA ARG A 210 -3.71 -3.77 6.79
C ARG A 210 -2.21 -4.04 6.83
N VAL A 211 -1.53 -3.70 5.74
CA VAL A 211 -0.08 -3.84 5.62
C VAL A 211 0.54 -2.50 5.25
N LEU A 212 1.51 -2.05 6.03
CA LEU A 212 2.33 -0.88 5.77
C LEU A 212 3.76 -1.37 5.48
N PHE A 213 4.29 -0.97 4.33
CA PHE A 213 5.67 -1.23 3.95
C PHE A 213 6.45 0.07 3.97
N VAL A 214 7.59 0.06 4.66
CA VAL A 214 8.55 1.16 4.74
C VAL A 214 9.86 0.67 4.15
N ALA A 215 10.22 1.21 3.00
CA ALA A 215 11.38 0.81 2.20
C ALA A 215 12.71 1.37 2.73
N THR A 216 12.79 1.77 4.00
CA THR A 216 14.01 2.33 4.61
C THR A 216 14.05 1.98 6.08
N ASP A 217 15.25 1.97 6.66
CA ASP A 217 15.53 1.89 8.09
C ASP A 217 16.18 3.18 8.62
N THR A 218 16.02 4.28 7.88
CA THR A 218 16.61 5.58 8.19
C THR A 218 15.57 6.67 8.46
N LEU A 219 14.30 6.29 8.67
CA LEU A 219 13.24 7.24 9.05
C LEU A 219 13.59 7.96 10.35
N TRP A 220 14.30 7.33 11.29
CA TRP A 220 14.76 7.98 12.53
C TRP A 220 15.49 9.32 12.31
N LYS A 221 16.06 9.57 11.13
CA LYS A 221 16.63 10.87 10.77
C LYS A 221 15.62 12.00 10.75
N TRP A 222 14.35 11.70 10.49
CA TRP A 222 13.27 12.66 10.64
C TRP A 222 13.08 13.14 12.07
N HIS A 223 13.60 12.42 13.06
CA HIS A 223 13.66 12.91 14.44
C HIS A 223 14.90 13.76 14.70
N THR A 224 16.07 13.34 14.22
CA THR A 224 17.35 14.02 14.52
C THR A 224 17.61 15.26 13.69
N LEU A 225 17.08 15.31 12.46
CA LEU A 225 17.19 16.43 11.53
C LEU A 225 15.96 17.35 11.57
N ALA A 226 15.03 17.12 12.50
CA ALA A 226 13.88 17.99 12.68
C ALA A 226 14.33 19.42 13.03
N ALA A 227 13.74 20.42 12.37
CA ALA A 227 14.03 21.83 12.66
C ALA A 227 13.60 22.22 14.08
N THR A 228 12.55 21.59 14.60
CA THR A 228 12.01 21.81 15.94
C THR A 228 12.79 20.98 16.96
N LYS A 229 13.44 21.65 17.92
CA LYS A 229 14.12 20.98 19.05
C LYS A 229 13.16 20.60 20.18
N ASP A 230 12.09 21.37 20.35
CA ASP A 230 11.08 21.22 21.41
C ASP A 230 9.69 21.07 20.79
N GLY A 231 9.32 19.85 20.37
CA GLY A 231 8.02 19.56 19.76
C GLY A 231 7.96 18.21 19.04
N PRO A 232 6.77 17.81 18.54
CA PRO A 232 6.62 16.58 17.78
C PRO A 232 7.42 16.68 16.47
N THR A 233 8.31 15.71 16.25
CA THR A 233 9.13 15.65 15.04
C THR A 233 8.35 14.98 13.90
N PRO A 234 8.72 15.18 12.63
CA PRO A 234 8.12 14.46 11.50
C PRO A 234 8.10 12.94 11.71
N TYR A 235 9.13 12.39 12.36
CA TYR A 235 9.18 10.98 12.77
C TYR A 235 8.06 10.59 13.73
N SER A 236 7.89 11.32 14.84
CA SER A 236 6.88 10.98 15.84
C SER A 236 5.48 11.17 15.31
N ILE A 237 5.26 12.23 14.50
CA ILE A 237 3.98 12.48 13.84
C ILE A 237 3.65 11.32 12.91
N PHE A 238 4.55 11.01 11.97
CA PHE A 238 4.34 9.92 11.02
C PHE A 238 4.04 8.60 11.73
N TRP A 239 4.87 8.17 12.69
CA TRP A 239 4.67 6.87 13.31
C TRP A 239 3.45 6.80 14.23
N GLN A 240 3.12 7.86 14.98
CA GLN A 240 1.88 7.90 15.76
C GLN A 240 0.65 7.80 14.85
N GLN A 241 0.67 8.53 13.74
CA GLN A 241 -0.40 8.47 12.74
C GLN A 241 -0.46 7.10 12.06
N ALA A 242 0.70 6.53 11.71
CA ALA A 242 0.79 5.21 11.11
C ALA A 242 0.22 4.14 12.03
N PHE A 243 0.63 4.06 13.30
CA PHE A 243 0.09 3.06 14.22
C PHE A 243 -1.40 3.26 14.53
N ARG A 244 -1.88 4.51 14.60
CA ARG A 244 -3.31 4.81 14.74
C ARG A 244 -4.10 4.40 13.50
N ALA A 245 -3.58 4.66 12.30
CA ALA A 245 -4.21 4.24 11.06
C ALA A 245 -4.21 2.72 10.94
N MET A 246 -3.07 2.09 11.22
CA MET A 246 -2.88 0.64 11.16
C MET A 246 -3.55 -0.09 12.30
N THR A 247 -4.20 0.59 13.24
CA THR A 247 -4.96 -0.08 14.27
C THR A 247 -6.12 -0.88 13.65
N PRO A 248 -6.22 -2.19 13.89
CA PRO A 248 -7.37 -2.97 13.47
C PRO A 248 -8.66 -2.33 13.95
N ALA A 249 -9.66 -2.21 13.08
CA ALA A 249 -11.00 -1.86 13.52
C ALA A 249 -11.44 -2.93 14.52
N ARG A 250 -11.39 -2.62 15.83
CA ARG A 250 -11.82 -3.56 16.85
C ARG A 250 -13.29 -3.83 16.61
N SER A 251 -13.58 -5.02 16.07
CA SER A 251 -14.87 -5.67 16.23
C SER A 251 -15.03 -5.96 17.72
N SER A 252 -15.27 -4.91 18.53
CA SER A 252 -15.89 -5.13 19.81
C SER A 252 -17.24 -5.77 19.51
N ALA A 253 -17.70 -6.66 20.37
CA ALA A 253 -19.05 -7.23 20.29
C ALA A 253 -20.17 -6.14 20.37
N GLU A 254 -19.78 -4.85 20.45
CA GLU A 254 -20.61 -3.66 20.58
C GLU A 254 -20.32 -2.60 19.48
N ALA A 255 -19.39 -2.84 18.54
CA ALA A 255 -18.93 -1.81 17.61
C ALA A 255 -19.91 -1.60 16.45
N VAL A 256 -20.36 -0.36 16.28
CA VAL A 256 -21.05 0.10 15.08
C VAL A 256 -19.97 0.63 14.12
N GLN A 257 -19.85 0.06 12.93
CA GLN A 257 -18.94 0.56 11.90
C GLN A 257 -19.67 1.56 11.02
N LEU A 258 -19.03 2.69 10.75
CA LEU A 258 -19.55 3.74 9.89
C LEU A 258 -18.63 3.93 8.69
N TRP A 259 -19.12 3.59 7.51
CA TRP A 259 -18.44 3.80 6.24
C TRP A 259 -18.97 5.07 5.58
N LEU A 260 -18.09 5.95 5.13
CA LEU A 260 -18.44 7.17 4.42
C LEU A 260 -17.74 7.15 3.06
N THR A 261 -18.53 6.91 2.02
CA THR A 261 -18.04 6.67 0.66
C THR A 261 -18.58 7.78 -0.24
N PRO A 262 -17.72 8.67 -0.77
CA PRO A 262 -18.14 9.59 -1.80
C PRO A 262 -18.30 8.81 -3.12
N GLY A 263 -19.31 9.15 -3.92
CA GLY A 263 -19.53 8.54 -5.23
C GLY A 263 -18.37 8.77 -6.18
N ARG A 264 -17.60 9.85 -5.97
CA ARG A 264 -16.32 10.14 -6.62
C ARG A 264 -15.40 10.88 -5.66
N SER A 265 -14.12 10.52 -5.64
CA SER A 265 -13.08 11.22 -4.86
C SER A 265 -12.62 12.52 -5.52
N ARG A 266 -12.94 12.73 -6.80
CA ARG A 266 -12.59 13.92 -7.60
C ARG A 266 -13.82 14.40 -8.37
N THR A 267 -14.07 15.71 -8.34
CA THR A 267 -15.19 16.34 -9.03
C THR A 267 -14.77 17.69 -9.61
N GLU A 268 -15.50 18.17 -10.61
CA GLU A 268 -15.40 19.57 -11.04
C GLU A 268 -16.21 20.44 -10.07
N VAL A 269 -15.76 21.68 -9.88
CA VAL A 269 -16.54 22.72 -9.18
C VAL A 269 -17.90 22.87 -9.87
N GLY A 270 -18.97 22.92 -9.07
CA GLY A 270 -20.34 23.06 -9.57
C GLY A 270 -21.04 21.74 -9.94
N ARG A 271 -20.35 20.60 -9.92
CA ARG A 271 -20.98 19.28 -10.10
C ARG A 271 -21.48 18.72 -8.75
N PRO A 272 -22.67 18.08 -8.73
CA PRO A 272 -23.15 17.41 -7.53
C PRO A 272 -22.34 16.14 -7.24
N VAL A 273 -22.02 15.92 -5.97
CA VAL A 273 -21.34 14.73 -5.46
C VAL A 273 -22.26 14.02 -4.50
N THR A 274 -22.63 12.79 -4.88
CA THR A 274 -23.37 11.89 -3.98
C THR A 274 -22.41 11.34 -2.94
N VAL A 275 -22.83 11.32 -1.67
CA VAL A 275 -22.09 10.72 -0.57
C VAL A 275 -22.98 9.71 0.09
N GLN A 276 -22.44 8.51 0.30
CA GLN A 276 -23.12 7.41 0.94
C GLN A 276 -22.51 7.17 2.32
N VAL A 277 -23.38 7.04 3.31
CA VAL A 277 -23.03 6.53 4.64
C VAL A 277 -23.66 5.16 4.81
N GLU A 278 -22.87 4.18 5.22
CA GLU A 278 -23.35 2.85 5.58
C GLU A 278 -22.99 2.55 7.03
N ALA A 279 -24.02 2.25 7.83
CA ALA A 279 -23.86 1.87 9.23
C ALA A 279 -24.05 0.36 9.37
N GLN A 280 -22.97 -0.35 9.69
CA GLN A 280 -23.00 -1.78 9.95
C GLN A 280 -22.93 -2.05 11.46
N SER A 281 -23.94 -2.76 11.97
CA SER A 281 -24.00 -3.20 13.36
C SER A 281 -24.44 -4.65 13.46
N THR A 282 -23.93 -5.33 14.49
CA THR A 282 -24.28 -6.71 14.89
C THR A 282 -25.59 -6.80 15.69
N ARG A 283 -26.20 -5.66 16.10
CA ARG A 283 -27.56 -5.60 16.68
C ARG A 283 -28.45 -4.62 15.91
N THR A 284 -29.75 -4.65 16.20
CA THR A 284 -30.69 -3.61 15.79
C THR A 284 -30.29 -2.31 16.48
N LEU A 285 -29.91 -1.31 15.70
CA LEU A 285 -29.61 0.03 16.22
C LEU A 285 -30.92 0.65 16.75
N PRO A 286 -30.94 1.23 17.97
CA PRO A 286 -32.06 2.08 18.40
C PRO A 286 -32.15 3.32 17.49
N ALA A 287 -33.16 4.17 17.67
CA ALA A 287 -33.36 5.37 16.86
C ALA A 287 -32.04 6.16 16.71
N THR A 288 -31.44 6.05 15.52
CA THR A 288 -30.10 6.55 15.20
C THR A 288 -30.23 7.70 14.23
N SER A 289 -29.37 8.71 14.37
CA SER A 289 -29.30 9.85 13.47
C SER A 289 -27.85 10.07 13.06
N ILE A 290 -27.64 10.53 11.82
CA ILE A 290 -26.32 10.88 11.31
C ILE A 290 -26.20 12.40 11.39
N GLN A 291 -25.20 12.87 12.13
CA GLN A 291 -24.73 14.25 12.02
C GLN A 291 -23.53 14.26 11.10
N ALA A 292 -23.62 14.99 10.00
CA ALA A 292 -22.52 15.13 9.07
C ALA A 292 -22.30 16.58 8.68
N SER A 293 -21.08 16.91 8.30
CA SER A 293 -20.71 18.22 7.79
C SER A 293 -19.60 18.11 6.76
N VAL A 294 -19.58 19.05 5.83
CA VAL A 294 -18.47 19.27 4.91
C VAL A 294 -17.74 20.55 5.30
N ALA A 295 -16.44 20.45 5.53
CA ALA A 295 -15.53 21.59 5.64
C ALA A 295 -15.00 21.94 4.26
N THR A 296 -15.22 23.18 3.82
CA THR A 296 -14.70 23.72 2.57
C THR A 296 -13.20 24.04 2.70
N PRO A 297 -12.48 24.30 1.59
CA PRO A 297 -11.09 24.74 1.62
C PRO A 297 -10.83 25.96 2.52
N ASP A 298 -11.80 26.88 2.62
CA ASP A 298 -11.79 28.04 3.52
C ASP A 298 -12.14 27.72 4.99
N GLU A 299 -12.09 26.45 5.40
CA GLU A 299 -12.45 25.94 6.74
C GLU A 299 -13.91 26.18 7.20
N LYS A 300 -14.79 26.67 6.32
CA LYS A 300 -16.21 26.83 6.64
C LYS A 300 -16.89 25.47 6.69
N ARG A 301 -17.64 25.20 7.76
CA ARG A 301 -18.41 23.96 7.91
C ARG A 301 -19.85 24.15 7.47
N VAL A 302 -20.28 23.34 6.51
CA VAL A 302 -21.66 23.27 6.02
C VAL A 302 -22.27 21.94 6.49
N PRO A 303 -23.40 21.93 7.20
CA PRO A 303 -24.05 20.68 7.62
C PRO A 303 -24.59 19.92 6.42
N LEU A 304 -24.46 18.59 6.45
CA LEU A 304 -25.02 17.68 5.45
C LEU A 304 -26.18 16.89 6.06
N VAL A 305 -27.30 16.85 5.34
CA VAL A 305 -28.49 16.09 5.75
C VAL A 305 -28.57 14.83 4.92
N PHE A 306 -28.53 13.68 5.59
CA PHE A 306 -28.58 12.36 4.98
C PHE A 306 -30.01 11.81 5.01
N ALA A 307 -30.47 11.29 3.87
CA ALA A 307 -31.75 10.58 3.76
C ALA A 307 -31.50 9.07 3.69
N ALA A 308 -32.32 8.28 4.39
CA ALA A 308 -32.24 6.81 4.32
C ALA A 308 -32.64 6.31 2.91
N ASP A 309 -31.94 5.31 2.41
CA ASP A 309 -32.27 4.66 1.14
C ASP A 309 -33.55 3.82 1.30
N PRO A 310 -34.60 4.03 0.48
CA PRO A 310 -35.85 3.25 0.56
C PRO A 310 -35.66 1.74 0.37
N ALA A 311 -34.63 1.32 -0.35
CA ALA A 311 -34.34 -0.08 -0.62
C ALA A 311 -33.45 -0.73 0.46
N ASN A 312 -32.65 0.06 1.19
CA ASN A 312 -31.79 -0.44 2.25
C ASN A 312 -31.72 0.54 3.44
N PRO A 313 -32.44 0.27 4.54
CA PRO A 313 -32.49 1.13 5.72
C PRO A 313 -31.15 1.35 6.45
N ARG A 314 -30.08 0.62 6.07
CA ARG A 314 -28.72 0.76 6.61
C ARG A 314 -27.85 1.74 5.82
N VAL A 315 -28.34 2.17 4.67
CA VAL A 315 -27.65 3.07 3.76
C VAL A 315 -28.34 4.43 3.80
N PHE A 316 -27.55 5.48 3.93
CA PHE A 316 -28.01 6.85 3.86
C PHE A 316 -27.26 7.58 2.78
N ARG A 317 -27.96 8.43 2.03
CA ARG A 317 -27.38 9.21 0.94
C ARG A 317 -27.66 10.69 1.10
N THR A 318 -26.71 11.49 0.68
CA THR A 318 -26.88 12.93 0.50
C THR A 318 -26.18 13.35 -0.78
N GLU A 319 -26.54 14.52 -1.28
CA GLU A 319 -25.85 15.17 -2.39
C GLU A 319 -25.43 16.56 -1.94
N PHE A 320 -24.22 16.95 -2.32
CA PHE A 320 -23.72 18.29 -2.10
C PHE A 320 -22.91 18.76 -3.30
N VAL A 321 -22.78 20.07 -3.47
CA VAL A 321 -22.03 20.67 -4.57
C VAL A 321 -20.79 21.33 -4.00
N CYS A 322 -19.62 21.01 -4.57
CA CYS A 322 -18.39 21.73 -4.25
C CYS A 322 -18.42 23.07 -4.99
N THR A 323 -18.41 24.17 -4.25
CA THR A 323 -18.54 25.54 -4.80
C THR A 323 -17.19 26.23 -5.02
N GLN A 324 -16.12 25.65 -4.49
CA GLN A 324 -14.75 26.17 -4.58
C GLN A 324 -13.82 25.04 -5.06
N PRO A 325 -12.72 25.35 -5.75
CA PRO A 325 -11.68 24.37 -6.00
C PRO A 325 -10.90 24.06 -4.71
N GLY A 326 -10.47 22.81 -4.55
CA GLY A 326 -9.72 22.34 -3.39
C GLY A 326 -10.38 21.20 -2.62
N LEU A 327 -9.76 20.84 -1.49
CA LEU A 327 -10.17 19.71 -0.66
C LEU A 327 -11.43 20.04 0.14
N HIS A 328 -12.49 19.27 -0.07
CA HIS A 328 -13.72 19.32 0.73
C HIS A 328 -13.74 18.12 1.68
N ARG A 329 -13.56 18.38 2.98
CA ARG A 329 -13.50 17.32 4.00
C ARG A 329 -14.88 17.04 4.55
N ILE A 330 -15.36 15.81 4.41
CA ILE A 330 -16.66 15.39 4.89
C ILE A 330 -16.44 14.56 6.16
N ALA A 331 -17.08 14.94 7.26
CA ALA A 331 -17.07 14.19 8.50
C ALA A 331 -18.50 13.77 8.85
N ALA A 332 -18.68 12.54 9.32
CA ALA A 332 -19.95 11.99 9.75
C ALA A 332 -19.81 11.31 11.11
N THR A 333 -20.77 11.55 11.99
CA THR A 333 -20.90 10.93 13.31
C THR A 333 -22.26 10.28 13.41
N LEU A 334 -22.29 9.00 13.76
CA LEU A 334 -23.51 8.28 14.09
C LEU A 334 -23.87 8.51 15.55
N LEU A 335 -25.08 8.99 15.80
CA LEU A 335 -25.62 9.21 17.14
C LEU A 335 -26.71 8.19 17.46
N GLY A 336 -26.62 7.55 18.62
CA GLY A 336 -27.70 6.76 19.22
C GLY A 336 -28.06 7.34 20.58
N GLU A 337 -29.34 7.64 20.80
CA GLU A 337 -29.84 8.27 22.05
C GLU A 337 -29.05 9.53 22.48
N GLY A 338 -28.56 10.30 21.49
CA GLY A 338 -27.78 11.52 21.71
C GLY A 338 -26.29 11.32 22.01
N LYS A 339 -25.77 10.09 21.99
CA LYS A 339 -24.33 9.79 22.16
C LYS A 339 -23.68 9.35 20.85
N ALA A 340 -22.44 9.77 20.62
CA ALA A 340 -21.63 9.33 19.48
C ALA A 340 -21.28 7.84 19.63
N LEU A 341 -21.71 7.04 18.66
CA LEU A 341 -21.45 5.61 18.58
C LEU A 341 -20.28 5.28 17.65
N ALA A 342 -20.11 6.08 16.59
CA ALA A 342 -19.02 5.95 15.62
C ALA A 342 -18.84 7.27 14.87
N ASP A 343 -17.62 7.56 14.45
CA ASP A 343 -17.27 8.70 13.62
C ASP A 343 -16.36 8.27 12.45
N THR A 344 -16.44 9.00 11.35
CA THR A 344 -15.63 8.75 10.16
C THR A 344 -15.50 10.03 9.34
N ALA A 345 -14.49 10.10 8.49
CA ALA A 345 -14.31 11.22 7.57
C ALA A 345 -13.74 10.76 6.23
N THR A 346 -14.08 11.48 5.17
CA THR A 346 -13.57 11.30 3.81
C THR A 346 -13.33 12.67 3.18
N VAL A 347 -12.74 12.70 1.99
CA VAL A 347 -12.43 13.94 1.29
C VAL A 347 -12.84 13.82 -0.17
N VAL A 348 -13.30 14.93 -0.73
CA VAL A 348 -13.55 15.08 -2.16
C VAL A 348 -12.70 16.24 -2.66
N GLN A 349 -11.87 15.98 -3.67
CA GLN A 349 -11.11 17.03 -4.35
C GLN A 349 -11.98 17.66 -5.43
N ALA A 350 -12.26 18.95 -5.28
CA ALA A 350 -12.91 19.73 -6.32
C ALA A 350 -11.87 20.43 -7.18
N GLU A 351 -12.00 20.34 -8.49
CA GLU A 351 -11.09 20.97 -9.43
C GLU A 351 -11.78 22.03 -10.25
N GLU A 352 -11.02 23.05 -10.64
CA GLU A 352 -11.52 24.00 -11.62
C GLU A 352 -11.90 23.25 -12.90
N PRO A 353 -13.02 23.62 -13.53
CA PRO A 353 -13.41 23.04 -14.81
C PRO A 353 -12.28 23.30 -15.80
N ARG A 354 -11.58 22.25 -16.24
CA ARG A 354 -10.58 22.38 -17.30
C ARG A 354 -11.35 22.58 -18.60
N SER A 355 -11.06 23.66 -19.32
CA SER A 355 -11.46 23.73 -20.73
C SER A 355 -10.57 22.74 -21.49
N GLU A 356 -11.13 21.98 -22.43
CA GLU A 356 -10.38 21.04 -23.28
C GLU A 356 -9.31 21.72 -24.16
N ASP A 357 -9.20 23.06 -24.13
CA ASP A 357 -8.28 23.85 -24.95
C ASP A 357 -6.90 24.14 -24.29
N ASP A 358 -6.70 23.82 -23.01
CA ASP A 358 -5.58 24.38 -22.23
C ASP A 358 -4.28 23.55 -22.20
N ASP A 359 -4.22 22.39 -22.87
CA ASP A 359 -3.00 21.54 -22.90
C ASP A 359 -2.80 20.81 -24.24
N LEU A 360 -2.65 21.59 -25.31
CA LEU A 360 -2.29 21.11 -26.66
C LEU A 360 -0.83 21.46 -27.02
N GLY A 361 0.09 21.32 -26.07
CA GLY A 361 1.53 21.39 -26.36
C GLY A 361 2.04 20.08 -26.97
N VAL A 362 2.16 20.01 -28.29
CA VAL A 362 2.77 18.85 -28.97
C VAL A 362 4.25 18.72 -28.56
N ASP A 363 4.63 17.59 -27.95
CA ASP A 363 6.04 17.29 -27.61
C ASP A 363 6.84 16.91 -28.87
N LEU A 364 7.29 17.95 -29.57
CA LEU A 364 8.08 17.83 -30.79
C LEU A 364 9.41 17.08 -30.58
N THR A 365 9.97 17.12 -29.37
CA THR A 365 11.24 16.45 -29.04
C THR A 365 11.06 14.94 -29.03
N ASN A 366 10.00 14.45 -28.38
CA ASN A 366 9.69 13.04 -28.36
C ASN A 366 9.27 12.52 -29.75
N LEU A 367 8.48 13.30 -30.49
CA LEU A 367 8.14 12.98 -31.88
C LEU A 367 9.38 12.89 -32.79
N ALA A 368 10.34 13.79 -32.63
CA ALA A 368 11.60 13.76 -33.39
C ALA A 368 12.41 12.49 -33.09
N ARG A 369 12.45 12.07 -31.83
CA ARG A 369 13.14 10.84 -31.43
C ARG A 369 12.47 9.60 -32.03
N ILE A 370 11.14 9.51 -31.96
CA ILE A 370 10.39 8.38 -32.54
C ILE A 370 10.58 8.33 -34.06
N ALA A 371 10.52 9.49 -34.73
CA ALA A 371 10.76 9.59 -36.17
C ALA A 371 12.17 9.08 -36.54
N GLN A 372 13.18 9.46 -35.77
CA GLN A 372 14.57 9.03 -35.99
C GLN A 372 14.75 7.51 -35.80
N ASP A 373 14.12 6.93 -34.78
CA ASP A 373 14.21 5.50 -34.48
C ASP A 373 13.41 4.62 -35.46
N THR A 374 12.35 5.16 -36.06
CA THR A 374 11.43 4.42 -36.95
C THR A 374 11.65 4.70 -38.44
N GLY A 375 12.57 5.62 -38.78
CA GLY A 375 12.74 6.12 -40.15
C GLY A 375 11.58 7.03 -40.62
N GLY A 376 10.75 7.50 -39.70
CA GLY A 376 9.67 8.44 -39.96
C GLY A 376 10.14 9.89 -40.04
N ARG A 377 9.21 10.83 -40.26
CA ARG A 377 9.44 12.27 -40.17
C ARG A 377 8.41 12.93 -39.27
N VAL A 378 8.82 13.93 -38.51
CA VAL A 378 7.89 14.80 -37.78
C VAL A 378 7.29 15.78 -38.78
N VAL A 379 5.98 15.89 -38.79
CA VAL A 379 5.24 16.86 -39.61
C VAL A 379 4.67 17.89 -38.66
N ASP A 380 4.95 19.16 -38.91
CA ASP A 380 4.37 20.26 -38.13
C ASP A 380 2.92 20.49 -38.61
N PRO A 381 1.91 20.36 -37.74
CA PRO A 381 0.53 20.61 -38.11
C PRO A 381 0.26 22.06 -38.52
N THR A 382 1.14 23.01 -38.18
CA THR A 382 1.03 24.42 -38.56
C THR A 382 1.54 24.75 -39.96
N LEU A 383 2.22 23.80 -40.64
CA LEU A 383 2.79 23.97 -41.98
C LEU A 383 2.22 22.91 -42.95
N PRO A 384 0.99 23.09 -43.46
CA PRO A 384 0.29 22.12 -44.31
C PRO A 384 1.05 21.73 -45.58
N GLU A 385 1.89 22.63 -46.11
CA GLU A 385 2.75 22.34 -47.28
C GLU A 385 3.79 21.22 -47.04
N THR A 386 4.09 20.87 -45.79
CA THR A 386 5.06 19.82 -45.46
C THR A 386 4.42 18.42 -45.38
N TRP A 387 3.10 18.33 -45.50
CA TRP A 387 2.35 17.08 -45.30
C TRP A 387 2.63 16.09 -46.44
N PRO A 388 2.78 14.78 -46.14
CA PRO A 388 2.85 13.75 -47.18
C PRO A 388 1.56 13.72 -48.00
N THR A 389 1.69 13.73 -49.32
CA THR A 389 0.59 13.38 -50.22
C THR A 389 0.24 11.89 -50.04
N PRO A 390 -1.04 11.51 -49.86
CA PRO A 390 -1.42 10.10 -49.76
C PRO A 390 -1.14 9.38 -51.09
N GLY A 391 -0.08 8.57 -51.15
CA GLY A 391 0.27 7.80 -52.35
C GLY A 391 1.69 7.23 -52.40
N ASP A 392 2.67 7.83 -51.71
CA ASP A 392 4.09 7.50 -51.89
C ASP A 392 4.66 6.43 -50.94
N GLY A 393 3.82 5.75 -50.17
CA GLY A 393 4.24 4.68 -49.27
C GLY A 393 3.43 3.41 -49.52
N ALA A 394 4.04 2.41 -50.15
CA ALA A 394 3.51 1.05 -50.06
C ALA A 394 3.44 0.68 -48.57
N LEU A 395 2.23 0.42 -48.06
CA LEU A 395 2.04 -0.08 -46.70
C LEU A 395 2.94 -1.31 -46.53
N PRO A 396 3.87 -1.32 -45.56
CA PRO A 396 4.70 -2.50 -45.34
C PRO A 396 3.77 -3.68 -45.01
N PRO A 397 3.99 -4.87 -45.61
CA PRO A 397 3.18 -6.03 -45.30
C PRO A 397 3.27 -6.32 -43.80
N ILE A 398 2.12 -6.47 -43.17
CA ILE A 398 2.00 -6.82 -41.75
C ILE A 398 2.71 -8.17 -41.56
N LEU A 399 3.90 -8.17 -40.98
CA LEU A 399 4.62 -9.38 -40.60
C LEU A 399 3.96 -9.94 -39.34
N GLN A 400 2.96 -10.78 -39.55
CA GLN A 400 2.31 -11.51 -38.46
C GLN A 400 3.23 -12.67 -38.06
N ALA A 401 3.90 -12.54 -36.92
CA ALA A 401 4.73 -13.61 -36.36
C ALA A 401 3.82 -14.79 -35.95
N HIS A 402 3.81 -15.84 -36.76
CA HIS A 402 3.14 -17.10 -36.44
C HIS A 402 4.09 -17.98 -35.62
N THR A 403 3.82 -18.12 -34.32
CA THR A 403 4.50 -19.09 -33.47
C THR A 403 3.86 -20.46 -33.72
N ILE A 404 4.60 -21.37 -34.35
CA ILE A 404 4.15 -22.74 -34.61
C ILE A 404 4.68 -23.61 -33.47
N ASP A 405 3.80 -24.21 -32.68
CA ASP A 405 4.19 -25.16 -31.65
C ASP A 405 4.53 -26.50 -32.29
N LEU A 406 5.82 -26.80 -32.40
CA LEU A 406 6.33 -28.04 -33.01
C LEU A 406 5.84 -29.30 -32.28
N TRP A 407 5.46 -29.19 -31.00
CA TRP A 407 4.94 -30.30 -30.22
C TRP A 407 3.54 -30.75 -30.66
N ASN A 408 2.78 -29.87 -31.31
CA ASN A 408 1.44 -30.18 -31.81
C ASN A 408 1.44 -30.65 -33.27
N ASN A 409 2.62 -30.91 -33.84
CA ASN A 409 2.76 -31.38 -35.22
C ASN A 409 2.78 -32.91 -35.30
N PHE A 410 1.73 -33.48 -35.89
CA PHE A 410 1.61 -34.93 -36.13
C PHE A 410 2.79 -35.50 -36.93
N THR A 411 3.44 -34.70 -37.77
CA THR A 411 4.64 -35.12 -38.52
C THR A 411 5.83 -35.40 -37.60
N LEU A 412 6.00 -34.62 -36.51
CA LEU A 412 7.05 -34.86 -35.51
C LEU A 412 6.81 -36.18 -34.76
N LEU A 413 5.56 -36.47 -34.42
CA LEU A 413 5.15 -37.74 -33.80
C LEU A 413 5.50 -38.93 -34.73
N LEU A 414 5.18 -38.84 -36.02
CA LEU A 414 5.50 -39.90 -36.98
C LEU A 414 7.00 -40.15 -37.10
N VAL A 415 7.82 -39.09 -37.12
CA VAL A 415 9.29 -39.21 -37.16
C VAL A 415 9.83 -39.87 -35.89
N LEU A 416 9.33 -39.47 -34.72
CA LEU A 416 9.69 -40.09 -33.44
C LEU A 416 9.31 -41.58 -33.40
N CYS A 417 8.08 -41.91 -33.82
CA CYS A 417 7.62 -43.30 -33.92
C CYS A 417 8.45 -44.12 -34.91
N ALA A 418 8.81 -43.54 -36.06
CA ALA A 418 9.65 -44.22 -37.05
C ALA A 418 11.06 -44.48 -36.50
N LEU A 419 11.68 -43.51 -35.82
CA LEU A 419 12.98 -43.69 -35.17
C LEU A 419 12.93 -44.79 -34.11
N LEU A 420 11.91 -44.77 -33.25
CA LEU A 420 11.74 -45.78 -32.20
C LEU A 420 11.45 -47.17 -32.78
N GLY A 421 10.61 -47.22 -33.83
CA GLY A 421 10.30 -48.45 -34.55
C GLY A 421 11.50 -49.01 -35.30
N THR A 422 12.36 -48.15 -35.83
CA THR A 422 13.61 -48.56 -36.50
C THR A 422 14.60 -49.13 -35.49
N ASP A 423 14.75 -48.51 -34.31
CA ASP A 423 15.56 -49.06 -33.22
C ASP A 423 15.04 -50.43 -32.78
N TRP A 424 13.72 -50.55 -32.58
CA TRP A 424 13.10 -51.83 -32.20
C TRP A 424 13.28 -52.90 -33.29
N PHE A 425 13.09 -52.54 -34.55
CA PHE A 425 13.28 -53.44 -35.69
C PHE A 425 14.74 -53.88 -35.85
N LEU A 426 15.70 -52.96 -35.67
CA LEU A 426 17.13 -53.27 -35.67
C LEU A 426 17.52 -54.18 -34.49
N ARG A 427 16.93 -53.99 -33.30
CA ARG A 427 17.13 -54.88 -32.15
C ARG A 427 16.55 -56.27 -32.39
N LEU A 428 15.39 -56.36 -33.04
CA LEU A 428 14.76 -57.62 -33.42
C LEU A 428 15.61 -58.40 -34.44
N PHE A 429 16.14 -57.70 -35.46
CA PHE A 429 16.98 -58.32 -36.49
C PHE A 429 18.37 -58.74 -35.98
N LYS A 430 18.93 -58.04 -34.99
CA LYS A 430 20.22 -58.37 -34.39
C LYS A 430 20.14 -59.42 -33.28
N GLY A 431 18.97 -60.02 -33.02
CA GLY A 431 18.83 -61.14 -32.07
C GLY A 431 19.13 -60.78 -30.62
N LEU A 432 18.89 -59.53 -30.21
CA LEU A 432 19.07 -59.05 -28.83
C LEU A 432 17.73 -58.96 -28.07
N VAL A 433 16.90 -60.01 -28.20
CA VAL A 433 15.83 -60.30 -27.23
C VAL A 433 16.04 -61.76 -26.80
N SER A 434 16.90 -61.93 -25.82
CA SER A 434 17.10 -63.14 -25.05
C SER A 434 16.89 -62.77 -23.58
N GLY A 435 15.83 -63.29 -22.95
CA GLY A 435 15.60 -63.21 -21.50
C GLY A 435 14.72 -62.07 -21.04
#